data_AF-A0A2T2TGU7-F1
#
_entry.id   AF-A0A2T2TGU7-F1
#
_cell.length_a   1.000
_cell.length_b   1.000
_cell.length_c   1.000
_cell.angle_alpha   90.00
_cell.angle_beta   90.00
_cell.angle_gamma   90.00
#
_symmetry.space_group_name_H-M   'P 1'
#
loop_
_entity.id
_entity.type
_entity.pdbx_description
1 polymer ?
#
loop_
_entity_poly.entity_id
_entity_poly.type
_entity_poly.pdbx_seq_one_letter_code
_entity_poly.pdbx_strand_id
1 'polypeptide(L)'
;MVGWFLSFQANQPEHQPTREPVTPKSPSASRTQTTELVLPNDTNGLGNLMGGHLLHLMDTCASISAQRHAGMVCVTASVDNGAFQAPIHHPPSTAPLLQTA
;
A
#
# COMPACT_ATOMS: atom_id res chain seq x y z
N MET A 1 -3.40 -23.51 -22.26
CA MET A 1 -2.66 -24.38 -21.32
C MET A 1 -1.17 -24.22 -21.61
N VAL A 2 -0.52 -23.23 -20.98
CA VAL A 2 0.94 -23.03 -21.06
C VAL A 2 1.46 -22.52 -19.70
N GLY A 3 2.16 -23.40 -18.99
CA GLY A 3 3.47 -23.09 -18.41
C GLY A 3 3.60 -22.13 -17.23
N TRP A 4 2.93 -22.37 -16.11
CA TRP A 4 3.21 -21.68 -14.83
C TRP A 4 3.72 -22.59 -13.70
N PHE A 5 4.27 -23.78 -14.02
CA PHE A 5 4.49 -24.83 -13.02
C PHE A 5 5.94 -25.27 -12.70
N LEU A 6 7.02 -24.73 -13.29
CA LEU A 6 8.35 -25.36 -13.14
C LEU A 6 9.54 -24.39 -13.02
N SER A 7 9.64 -23.57 -11.96
CA SER A 7 10.94 -23.02 -11.50
C SER A 7 11.01 -22.49 -10.06
N PHE A 8 10.11 -22.89 -9.16
CA PHE A 8 10.28 -22.59 -7.73
C PHE A 8 10.07 -23.82 -6.85
N GLN A 9 10.79 -24.89 -7.18
CA GLN A 9 11.19 -25.91 -6.21
C GLN A 9 12.68 -25.68 -5.91
N ALA A 10 12.95 -24.74 -5.02
CA ALA A 10 14.16 -24.81 -4.23
C ALA A 10 13.90 -25.85 -3.14
N ASN A 11 14.52 -27.01 -3.32
CA ASN A 11 14.69 -28.10 -2.38
C ASN A 11 15.22 -27.59 -1.02
N GLN A 12 14.34 -27.03 -0.19
CA GLN A 12 14.57 -26.68 1.20
C GLN A 12 13.63 -27.59 2.01
N PRO A 13 14.10 -28.20 3.11
CA PRO A 13 13.22 -28.98 3.98
C PRO A 13 12.06 -28.07 4.36
N GLU A 14 10.82 -28.53 4.17
CA GLU A 14 9.65 -27.78 4.60
C GLU A 14 9.76 -27.55 6.11
N HIS A 15 10.29 -26.39 6.48
CA HIS A 15 9.99 -25.81 7.77
C HIS A 15 8.53 -25.40 7.65
N GLN A 16 7.63 -26.36 7.83
CA GLN A 16 6.24 -26.06 8.14
C GLN A 16 6.33 -25.09 9.32
N PRO A 17 6.00 -23.80 9.14
CA PRO A 17 5.96 -22.91 10.28
C PRO A 17 4.94 -23.57 11.20
N THR A 18 5.38 -23.98 12.40
CA THR A 18 4.46 -24.41 13.44
C THR A 18 3.52 -23.24 13.60
N ARG A 19 2.30 -23.37 13.06
CA ARG A 19 1.28 -22.33 13.14
C ARG A 19 0.87 -22.30 14.60
N GLU A 20 1.64 -21.58 15.40
CA GLU A 20 1.24 -21.19 16.73
C GLU A 20 -0.18 -20.60 16.62
N PRO A 21 -1.10 -21.01 17.50
CA PRO A 21 -2.48 -20.53 17.43
C PRO A 21 -2.48 -19.01 17.39
N VAL A 22 -2.99 -18.45 16.29
CA VAL A 22 -3.00 -17.00 16.06
C VAL A 22 -3.95 -16.41 17.08
N THR A 23 -3.40 -15.70 18.07
CA THR A 23 -4.24 -14.96 19.01
C THR A 23 -4.97 -13.86 18.23
N PRO A 24 -6.31 -13.80 18.30
CA PRO A 24 -7.05 -12.80 17.57
C PRO A 24 -6.64 -11.40 18.04
N LYS A 25 -6.26 -10.54 17.10
CA LYS A 25 -5.88 -9.16 17.35
C LYS A 25 -7.03 -8.22 17.00
N SER A 26 -7.18 -7.14 17.76
CA SER A 26 -8.11 -6.08 17.37
C SER A 26 -7.61 -5.34 16.13
N PRO A 27 -8.49 -4.75 15.30
CA PRO A 27 -8.08 -3.92 14.16
C PRO A 27 -7.19 -2.73 14.55
N SER A 28 -7.39 -2.19 15.76
CA SER A 28 -6.58 -1.10 16.30
C SER A 28 -5.12 -1.48 16.50
N ALA A 29 -4.81 -2.76 16.78
CA ALA A 29 -3.45 -3.24 16.99
C ALA A 29 -2.59 -3.20 15.71
N SER A 30 -3.23 -3.15 14.53
CA SER A 30 -2.56 -3.10 13.23
C SER A 30 -2.88 -1.81 12.45
N ARG A 31 -3.48 -0.81 13.09
CA ARG A 31 -3.79 0.49 12.46
C ARG A 31 -2.50 1.13 11.94
N THR A 32 -2.52 1.49 10.66
CA THR A 32 -1.39 2.15 10.00
C THR A 32 -1.90 3.41 9.31
N GLN A 33 -1.10 4.48 9.36
CA GLN A 33 -1.42 5.77 8.76
C GLN A 33 -0.15 6.31 8.10
N THR A 34 -0.32 6.84 6.89
CA THR A 34 0.74 7.50 6.13
C THR A 34 0.26 8.89 5.79
N THR A 35 1.15 9.87 5.91
CA THR A 35 0.93 11.26 5.47
C THR A 35 2.08 11.62 4.56
N GLU A 36 1.77 12.07 3.35
CA GLU A 36 2.77 12.49 2.36
C GLU A 36 2.38 13.83 1.75
N LEU A 37 3.39 14.65 1.46
CA LEU A 37 3.23 15.88 0.71
C LEU A 37 3.19 15.54 -0.79
N VAL A 38 2.15 15.99 -1.48
CA VAL A 38 2.10 15.89 -2.95
C VAL A 38 3.11 16.88 -3.52
N LEU A 39 4.09 16.38 -4.27
CA LEU A 39 5.09 17.17 -4.98
C LEU A 39 4.73 17.29 -6.47
N PRO A 40 5.35 18.24 -7.22
CA PRO A 40 5.06 18.40 -8.64
C PRO A 40 5.26 17.11 -9.46
N ASN A 41 6.27 16.30 -9.08
CA ASN A 41 6.59 15.04 -9.75
C ASN A 41 5.54 13.93 -9.52
N ASP A 42 4.69 14.08 -8.50
CA ASP A 42 3.63 13.10 -8.19
C ASP A 42 2.34 13.42 -8.96
N THR A 43 2.34 14.50 -9.74
CA THR A 43 1.16 14.97 -10.46
C THR A 43 1.12 14.49 -11.91
N ASN A 44 -0.09 14.42 -12.46
CA ASN A 44 -0.30 14.27 -13.89
C ASN A 44 -0.22 15.62 -14.61
N GLY A 45 -0.34 15.63 -15.94
CA GLY A 45 -0.27 16.85 -16.76
C GLY A 45 -1.35 17.91 -16.47
N LEU A 46 -2.31 17.63 -15.59
CA LEU A 46 -3.34 18.57 -15.12
C LEU A 46 -3.03 19.14 -13.72
N GLY A 47 -1.88 18.80 -13.12
CA GLY A 47 -1.50 19.25 -11.77
C GLY A 47 -2.25 18.54 -10.62
N ASN A 48 -2.91 17.41 -10.93
CA ASN A 48 -3.55 16.57 -9.92
C ASN A 48 -2.66 15.39 -9.58
N LEU A 49 -2.70 14.91 -8.34
CA LEU A 49 -2.00 13.71 -7.94
C LEU A 49 -2.32 12.56 -8.91
N MET A 50 -1.27 11.93 -9.43
CA MET A 50 -1.39 10.77 -10.28
C MET A 50 -2.01 9.62 -9.48
N GLY A 51 -3.10 9.03 -10.00
CA GLY A 51 -3.80 7.94 -9.31
C GLY A 51 -2.90 6.76 -8.97
N GLY A 52 -1.90 6.45 -9.81
CA GLY A 52 -0.91 5.41 -9.54
C GLY A 52 -0.07 5.66 -8.28
N HIS A 53 0.31 6.92 -8.01
CA HIS A 53 1.03 7.29 -6.79
C HIS A 53 0.17 7.09 -5.54
N LEU A 54 -1.10 7.51 -5.62
CA LEU A 54 -2.06 7.29 -4.54
C LEU A 54 -2.25 5.79 -4.24
N LEU A 55 -2.38 4.96 -5.27
CA LEU A 55 -2.49 3.50 -5.13
C LEU A 55 -1.22 2.89 -4.51
N HIS A 56 -0.03 3.39 -4.86
CA HIS A 56 1.22 2.95 -4.25
C HIS A 56 1.27 3.22 -2.74
N LEU A 57 0.81 4.40 -2.30
CA LEU A 57 0.72 4.73 -0.88
C LEU A 57 -0.30 3.85 -0.15
N MET A 58 -1.45 3.61 -0.77
CA MET A 58 -2.49 2.73 -0.24
C MET A 58 -1.97 1.30 -0.05
N ASP A 59 -1.31 0.72 -1.07
CA ASP A 59 -0.75 -0.62 -1.03
C ASP A 59 0.35 -0.76 0.04
N THR A 60 1.23 0.25 0.13
CA THR A 60 2.28 0.30 1.16
C THR A 60 1.69 0.29 2.57
N CYS A 61 0.68 1.14 2.82
CA CYS A 61 0.00 1.21 4.12
C CYS A 61 -0.73 -0.10 4.46
N ALA A 62 -1.41 -0.69 3.48
CA ALA A 62 -2.11 -1.96 3.62
C ALA A 62 -1.14 -3.12 3.93
N SER A 63 -0.01 -3.19 3.23
CA SER A 63 1.04 -4.19 3.46
C SER A 63 1.60 -4.12 4.89
N ILE A 64 1.90 -2.91 5.39
CA ILE A 64 2.36 -2.72 6.77
C ILE A 64 1.29 -3.17 7.77
N SER A 65 0.02 -2.81 7.53
CA SER A 65 -1.09 -3.21 8.39
C SER A 65 -1.25 -4.74 8.42
N ALA A 66 -1.23 -5.39 7.25
CA ALA A 66 -1.34 -6.84 7.10
C ALA A 66 -0.20 -7.56 7.82
N GLN A 67 1.05 -7.12 7.63
CA GLN A 67 2.22 -7.73 8.27
C GLN A 67 2.18 -7.59 9.80
N ARG A 68 1.75 -6.42 10.33
CA ARG A 68 1.56 -6.23 11.79
C ARG A 68 0.47 -7.15 12.35
N HIS A 69 -0.61 -7.31 11.60
CA HIS A 69 -1.72 -8.17 12.02
C HIS A 69 -1.32 -9.65 11.96
N ALA A 70 -0.75 -10.11 10.86
CA ALA A 70 -0.38 -11.50 10.63
C ALA A 70 0.90 -11.94 11.36
N GLY A 71 1.80 -11.00 11.69
CA GLY A 71 3.10 -11.32 12.29
C GLY A 71 4.06 -12.03 11.35
N MET A 72 3.83 -11.93 10.03
CA MET A 72 4.61 -12.58 8.99
C MET A 72 4.59 -11.77 7.70
N VAL A 73 5.41 -12.15 6.73
CA VAL A 73 5.41 -11.55 5.39
C VAL A 73 4.05 -11.77 4.73
N CYS A 74 3.51 -10.71 4.16
CA CYS A 74 2.28 -10.71 3.39
C CYS A 74 2.55 -10.17 1.98
N VAL A 75 1.74 -10.63 1.03
CA VAL A 75 1.76 -10.15 -0.36
C VAL A 75 0.37 -9.69 -0.77
N THR A 76 0.29 -8.70 -1.63
CA THR A 76 -0.98 -8.21 -2.18
C THR A 76 -1.50 -9.21 -3.20
N ALA A 77 -2.52 -9.99 -2.83
CA ALA A 77 -3.10 -11.00 -3.72
C ALA A 77 -4.02 -10.38 -4.79
N SER A 78 -4.78 -9.36 -4.40
CA SER A 78 -5.68 -8.61 -5.27
C SER A 78 -5.99 -7.25 -4.66
N VAL A 79 -6.48 -6.34 -5.49
CA VAL A 79 -7.06 -5.07 -5.06
C VAL A 79 -8.48 -5.02 -5.62
N ASP A 80 -9.44 -4.65 -4.77
CA ASP A 80 -10.83 -4.50 -5.19
C ASP A 80 -11.02 -3.24 -6.06
N ASN A 81 -12.21 -3.07 -6.63
CA ASN A 81 -12.52 -1.89 -7.43
C ASN A 81 -12.47 -0.62 -6.57
N GLY A 82 -11.82 0.42 -7.09
CA GLY A 82 -11.72 1.74 -6.48
C GLY A 82 -12.15 2.84 -7.43
N ALA A 83 -12.72 3.91 -6.89
CA ALA A 83 -13.08 5.10 -7.65
C ALA A 83 -12.54 6.36 -6.96
N PHE A 84 -11.84 7.21 -7.72
CA PHE A 84 -11.40 8.51 -7.24
C PHE A 84 -12.56 9.51 -7.36
N GLN A 85 -13.11 9.91 -6.22
CA GLN A 85 -14.30 10.76 -6.17
C GLN A 85 -14.00 12.24 -6.43
N ALA A 86 -12.79 12.69 -6.12
CA ALA A 86 -12.34 14.06 -6.30
C ALA A 86 -10.85 14.11 -6.64
N PRO A 87 -10.40 15.11 -7.40
CA PRO A 87 -8.97 15.34 -7.62
C PRO A 87 -8.28 15.79 -6.33
N ILE A 88 -7.03 15.37 -6.16
CA ILE A 88 -6.12 15.90 -5.14
C ILE A 88 -5.18 16.85 -5.85
N HIS A 89 -5.28 18.14 -5.55
CA HIS A 89 -4.53 19.18 -6.25
C HIS A 89 -3.16 19.39 -5.64
N HIS A 90 -2.14 19.48 -6.50
CA HIS A 90 -0.89 20.13 -6.13
C HIS A 90 -1.07 21.65 -6.29
N PRO A 91 -0.85 22.46 -5.24
CA PRO A 91 -0.98 23.91 -5.36
C PRO A 91 0.02 24.48 -6.38
N PRO A 92 -0.36 25.46 -7.21
CA PRO A 92 0.57 26.05 -8.16
C PRO A 92 1.75 26.70 -7.42
N SER A 93 2.94 26.75 -8.04
CA SER A 93 4.14 27.34 -7.40
C SER A 93 3.99 28.82 -7.03
N THR A 94 2.97 29.48 -7.57
CA THR A 94 2.59 30.88 -7.32
C THR A 94 1.48 31.03 -6.29
N ALA A 95 0.90 29.93 -5.78
CA ALA A 95 -0.03 30.02 -4.67
C ALA A 95 0.73 30.57 -3.45
N PRO A 96 0.21 31.59 -2.75
CA PRO A 96 0.84 32.07 -1.54
C PRO A 96 0.96 30.89 -0.58
N LEU A 97 2.19 30.56 -0.16
CA LEU A 97 2.44 29.61 0.91
C LEU A 97 1.57 30.04 2.08
N LEU A 98 0.52 29.27 2.38
CA LEU A 98 -0.48 29.65 3.36
C LEU A 98 0.20 29.81 4.71
N GLN A 99 0.41 31.08 5.05
CA GLN A 99 0.57 31.59 6.38
C GLN A 99 -0.79 31.46 7.08
N THR A 100 -1.16 30.24 7.45
CA THR A 100 -2.20 29.97 8.45
C THR A 100 -1.71 28.81 9.30
N ALA A 101 -1.15 29.21 10.44
CA ALA A 101 -0.94 28.40 11.62
C ALA A 101 -2.28 27.99 12.24
#